data_AF-A0A1B6HPA0-F1
#
_entry.id   AF-A0A1B6HPA0-F1
#
_cell.length_a   1.000
_cell.length_b   1.000
_cell.length_c   1.000
_cell.angle_alpha   90.00
_cell.angle_beta   90.00
_cell.angle_gamma   90.00
#
_symmetry.space_group_name_H-M   'P 1'
#
loop_
_entity.id
_entity.type
_entity.pdbx_description
1 polymer ?
#
loop_
_entity_poly.entity_id
_entity_poly.type
_entity_poly.pdbx_seq_one_letter_code
_entity_poly.pdbx_strand_id
1 'polypeptide(L)'
;RTCRPHARTVVSEEGSWPARIKLAVLILDLLQEIDNSLSEGFSFCDVKPSHFGLSPSSGKIKFLDLDVALPRAIVNTVTADGSSCRVNSDCNLFDCRSRCNTDTHRCDSPQTNDNLQIVCEKIFLGWTVSGSVIMPGLLMAPQTPSTLASLLRQCADSDSDGVFP
;
A
#
# COMPACT_ATOMS: atom_id res chain seq x y z
N ARG A 1 -13.94 -23.25 -20.98
CA ARG A 1 -13.13 -23.57 -19.78
C ARG A 1 -13.23 -22.38 -18.86
N THR A 2 -13.94 -22.49 -17.75
CA THR A 2 -14.03 -21.41 -16.75
C THR A 2 -12.81 -21.50 -15.84
N CYS A 3 -11.95 -20.48 -15.85
CA CYS A 3 -10.89 -20.35 -14.84
C CYS A 3 -11.57 -20.20 -13.47
N ARG A 4 -11.52 -21.24 -12.64
CA ARG A 4 -11.88 -21.10 -11.23
C ARG A 4 -10.75 -20.33 -10.55
N PRO A 5 -11.04 -19.21 -9.87
CA PRO A 5 -10.02 -18.50 -9.13
C PRO A 5 -9.46 -19.42 -8.03
N HIS A 6 -8.14 -19.57 -8.00
CA HIS A 6 -7.44 -20.35 -6.98
C HIS A 6 -7.31 -19.61 -5.64
N ALA A 7 -7.70 -18.32 -5.59
CA ALA A 7 -7.70 -17.50 -4.40
C ALA A 7 -9.05 -16.77 -4.25
N ARG A 8 -9.47 -16.52 -3.00
CA ARG A 8 -10.60 -15.63 -2.69
C ARG A 8 -10.08 -14.24 -2.40
N THR A 9 -10.63 -13.21 -3.03
CA THR A 9 -10.18 -11.83 -2.82
C THR A 9 -10.55 -11.35 -1.42
N VAL A 10 -9.71 -10.49 -0.83
CA VAL A 10 -9.93 -9.99 0.55
C VAL A 10 -11.26 -9.24 0.69
N VAL A 11 -11.74 -8.57 -0.36
CA VAL A 11 -13.07 -7.93 -0.39
C VAL A 11 -14.22 -8.92 -0.12
N SER A 12 -14.08 -10.17 -0.55
CA SER A 12 -15.10 -11.21 -0.33
C SER A 12 -15.11 -11.78 1.10
N GLU A 13 -14.10 -11.46 1.91
CA GLU A 13 -13.90 -11.95 3.27
C GLU A 13 -14.06 -10.82 4.31
N GLU A 14 -14.77 -9.72 3.98
CA GLU A 14 -15.15 -8.67 4.93
C GLU A 14 -16.08 -9.21 6.04
N GLY A 15 -15.50 -9.95 6.97
CA GLY A 15 -16.16 -10.63 8.06
C GLY A 15 -16.17 -9.82 9.35
N SER A 16 -16.34 -10.55 10.45
CA SER A 16 -16.28 -10.02 11.81
C SER A 16 -14.95 -9.31 12.11
N TRP A 17 -14.94 -8.43 13.12
CA TRP A 17 -13.73 -7.72 13.55
C TRP A 17 -12.50 -8.65 13.75
N PRO A 18 -12.61 -9.82 14.42
CA PRO A 18 -11.49 -10.76 14.50
C PRO A 18 -10.97 -11.26 13.15
N ALA A 19 -11.85 -11.49 12.16
CA ALA A 19 -11.46 -11.90 10.82
C ALA A 19 -10.69 -10.79 10.09
N ARG A 20 -11.11 -9.53 10.26
CA ARG A 20 -10.42 -8.35 9.72
C ARG A 20 -9.01 -8.18 10.32
N ILE A 21 -8.88 -8.33 11.63
CA ILE A 21 -7.56 -8.33 12.30
C ILE A 21 -6.68 -9.45 11.75
N LYS A 22 -7.21 -10.67 11.63
CA LYS A 22 -6.46 -11.80 11.08
C LYS A 22 -5.99 -11.53 9.65
N LEU A 23 -6.85 -10.96 8.79
CA LEU A 23 -6.49 -10.57 7.43
C LEU A 23 -5.37 -9.52 7.42
N ALA A 24 -5.44 -8.51 8.30
CA ALA A 24 -4.40 -7.49 8.41
C ALA A 24 -3.04 -8.08 8.80
N VAL A 25 -3.01 -9.00 9.77
CA VAL A 25 -1.78 -9.71 10.16
C VAL A 25 -1.20 -10.50 8.98
N LEU A 26 -2.04 -11.25 8.24
CA LEU A 26 -1.59 -12.00 7.07
C LEU A 26 -1.06 -11.11 5.93
N ILE A 27 -1.57 -9.89 5.80
CA ILE A 27 -1.04 -8.90 4.85
C ILE A 27 0.33 -8.40 5.31
N LEU A 28 0.50 -8.11 6.60
CA LEU A 28 1.80 -7.73 7.16
C LEU A 28 2.85 -8.84 7.00
N ASP A 29 2.47 -10.11 7.22
CA ASP A 29 3.33 -11.27 6.98
C ASP A 29 3.80 -11.34 5.52
N LEU A 30 2.90 -11.05 4.57
CA LEU A 30 3.22 -10.99 3.14
C LEU A 30 4.24 -9.87 2.86
N LEU A 31 4.02 -8.65 3.36
CA LEU A 31 4.95 -7.53 3.17
C LEU A 31 6.35 -7.88 3.69
N GLN A 32 6.42 -8.48 4.87
CA GLN A 32 7.68 -8.93 5.46
C GLN A 32 8.36 -10.03 4.61
N GLU A 33 7.60 -10.95 4.01
CA GLU A 33 8.14 -11.99 3.11
C GLU A 33 8.76 -11.36 1.85
N ILE A 34 8.10 -10.36 1.26
CA ILE A 34 8.59 -9.65 0.07
C ILE A 34 9.86 -8.85 0.36
N ASP A 35 9.87 -8.10 1.46
CA ASP A 35 11.05 -7.28 1.84
C ASP A 35 12.28 -8.16 2.13
N ASN A 36 12.08 -9.38 2.64
CA ASN A 36 13.19 -10.30 2.95
C ASN A 36 13.64 -11.19 1.78
N SER A 37 12.79 -11.40 0.77
CA SER A 37 13.06 -12.39 -0.28
C SER A 37 13.81 -11.85 -1.50
N LEU A 38 13.94 -10.52 -1.65
CA LEU A 38 14.45 -9.89 -2.86
C LEU A 38 15.48 -8.81 -2.51
N SER A 39 16.71 -8.97 -2.99
CA SER A 39 17.85 -8.08 -2.66
C SER A 39 17.64 -6.61 -3.01
N GLU A 40 16.82 -6.31 -4.02
CA GLU A 40 16.48 -4.94 -4.42
C GLU A 40 15.10 -4.47 -3.92
N GLY A 41 14.31 -5.37 -3.31
CA GLY A 41 12.93 -5.10 -2.92
C GLY A 41 11.98 -4.86 -4.10
N PHE A 42 10.68 -4.95 -3.84
CA PHE A 42 9.62 -4.62 -4.80
C PHE A 42 8.73 -3.54 -4.22
N SER A 43 8.19 -2.69 -5.07
CA SER A 43 7.24 -1.65 -4.70
C SER A 43 5.87 -1.95 -5.32
N PHE A 44 4.82 -1.90 -4.49
CA PHE A 44 3.44 -2.03 -4.94
C PHE A 44 2.84 -0.66 -5.16
N CYS A 45 2.79 -0.22 -6.42
CA CYS A 45 2.32 1.12 -6.74
C CYS A 45 0.83 1.20 -7.07
N ASP A 46 0.07 0.09 -7.17
CA ASP A 46 -1.40 0.15 -7.29
C ASP A 46 -2.05 -0.84 -6.32
N VAL A 47 -2.28 -0.38 -5.08
CA VAL A 47 -2.73 -1.22 -3.97
C VAL A 47 -4.22 -1.04 -3.74
N LYS A 48 -4.96 -2.14 -3.90
CA LYS A 48 -6.40 -2.23 -3.65
C LYS A 48 -6.74 -3.50 -2.88
N PRO A 49 -7.82 -3.52 -2.08
CA PRO A 49 -8.25 -4.74 -1.40
C PRO A 49 -8.51 -5.92 -2.34
N SER A 50 -8.95 -5.65 -3.58
CA SER A 50 -9.16 -6.66 -4.63
C SER A 50 -7.87 -7.32 -5.14
N HIS A 51 -6.72 -6.69 -4.91
CA HIS A 51 -5.41 -7.20 -5.35
C HIS A 51 -4.81 -8.19 -4.36
N PHE A 52 -5.44 -8.39 -3.19
CA PHE A 52 -5.03 -9.41 -2.23
C PHE A 52 -5.95 -10.63 -2.31
N GLY A 53 -5.36 -11.81 -2.28
CA GLY A 53 -6.07 -13.09 -2.29
C GLY A 53 -5.64 -14.03 -1.18
N LEU A 54 -6.60 -14.63 -0.49
CA LEU A 54 -6.34 -15.73 0.45
C LEU A 54 -6.27 -17.05 -0.33
N SER A 55 -5.12 -17.71 -0.23
CA SER A 55 -4.91 -19.04 -0.79
C SER A 55 -5.61 -20.10 0.07
N PRO A 56 -6.61 -20.84 -0.45
CA PRO A 56 -7.31 -21.86 0.32
C PRO A 56 -6.41 -23.05 0.68
N SER A 57 -5.37 -23.32 -0.10
CA SER A 57 -4.46 -24.43 0.11
C SER A 57 -3.38 -24.14 1.15
N SER A 58 -2.87 -22.91 1.22
CA SER A 58 -1.78 -22.54 2.12
C SER A 58 -2.22 -21.66 3.29
N GLY A 59 -3.43 -21.09 3.26
CA GLY A 59 -3.89 -20.11 4.25
C GLY A 59 -3.14 -18.78 4.23
N LYS A 60 -2.23 -18.57 3.27
CA LYS A 60 -1.44 -17.34 3.11
C LYS A 60 -2.16 -16.33 2.21
N ILE A 61 -1.92 -15.05 2.45
CA ILE A 61 -2.29 -13.97 1.53
C ILE A 61 -1.24 -13.89 0.42
N LYS A 62 -1.69 -13.57 -0.80
CA LYS A 62 -0.86 -13.28 -1.97
C LYS A 62 -1.30 -11.98 -2.60
N PHE A 63 -0.35 -11.25 -3.17
CA PHE A 63 -0.63 -10.15 -4.09
C PHE A 63 -0.92 -10.73 -5.48
N LEU A 64 -2.04 -10.33 -6.08
CA LEU A 64 -2.60 -10.92 -7.30
C LEU A 64 -2.38 -10.04 -8.53
N ASP A 65 -2.36 -8.72 -8.34
CA ASP A 65 -2.14 -7.76 -9.42
C ASP A 65 -0.65 -7.45 -9.52
N LEU A 66 0.00 -7.86 -10.60
CA LEU A 66 1.44 -7.66 -10.78
C LEU A 66 1.77 -6.63 -11.86
N ASP A 67 0.77 -5.91 -12.38
CA ASP A 67 0.97 -4.98 -13.50
C ASP A 67 1.84 -3.78 -13.10
N VAL A 68 1.72 -3.32 -11.85
CA VAL A 68 2.54 -2.24 -11.26
C VAL A 68 3.21 -2.67 -9.95
N ALA A 69 3.60 -3.95 -9.88
CA ALA A 69 4.47 -4.50 -8.86
C ALA A 69 5.90 -4.59 -9.43
N LEU A 70 6.71 -3.57 -9.20
CA LEU A 70 7.98 -3.36 -9.89
C LEU A 70 9.17 -3.42 -8.93
N PRO A 71 10.37 -3.82 -9.39
CA PRO A 71 11.58 -3.67 -8.61
C PRO A 71 11.77 -2.20 -8.18
N ARG A 72 12.24 -1.98 -6.96
CA ARG A 72 12.37 -0.62 -6.41
C ARG A 72 13.27 0.28 -7.26
N ALA A 73 14.31 -0.27 -7.87
CA ALA A 73 15.19 0.45 -8.78
C ALA A 73 14.44 1.04 -10.00
N ILE A 74 13.46 0.31 -10.54
CA ILE A 74 12.62 0.78 -11.64
C ILE A 74 11.70 1.90 -11.17
N VAL A 75 11.05 1.74 -10.02
CA VAL A 75 10.18 2.79 -9.47
C VAL A 75 10.96 4.07 -9.22
N ASN A 76 12.14 3.98 -8.59
CA ASN A 76 13.01 5.14 -8.37
C ASN A 76 13.40 5.84 -9.68
N THR A 77 13.66 5.08 -10.74
CA THR A 77 13.98 5.64 -12.07
C THR A 77 12.78 6.38 -12.66
N VAL A 78 11.57 5.83 -12.51
CA VAL A 78 10.34 6.43 -13.03
C VAL A 78 9.94 7.68 -12.24
N THR A 79 10.07 7.66 -10.91
CA THR A 79 9.69 8.80 -10.07
C THR A 79 10.73 9.94 -10.09
N ALA A 80 11.97 9.65 -10.46
CA ALA A 80 13.08 10.62 -10.57
C ALA A 80 13.52 10.84 -12.03
N ASP A 81 12.57 10.89 -12.96
CA ASP A 81 12.83 10.95 -14.41
C ASP A 81 13.27 12.34 -14.92
N GLY A 82 13.30 13.35 -14.06
CA GLY A 82 13.62 14.73 -14.43
C GLY A 82 12.51 15.45 -15.21
N SER A 83 11.30 14.91 -15.23
CA SER A 83 10.13 15.60 -15.80
C SER A 83 9.82 16.90 -15.04
N SER A 84 9.12 17.82 -15.69
CA SER A 84 8.72 19.09 -15.07
C SER A 84 7.52 18.89 -14.15
N CYS A 85 7.58 19.46 -12.95
CA CYS A 85 6.52 19.34 -11.94
C CYS A 85 6.17 20.69 -11.30
N ARG A 86 4.99 20.76 -10.70
CA ARG A 86 4.52 21.89 -9.88
C ARG A 86 4.21 21.46 -8.45
N VAL A 87 3.74 20.23 -8.28
CA VAL A 87 3.38 19.64 -6.98
C VAL A 87 3.95 18.23 -6.88
N ASN A 88 4.14 17.72 -5.67
CA ASN A 88 4.70 16.38 -5.42
C ASN A 88 3.96 15.27 -6.19
N SER A 89 2.64 15.35 -6.28
CA SER A 89 1.82 14.36 -6.98
C SER A 89 2.10 14.24 -8.47
N ASP A 90 2.72 15.25 -9.08
CA ASP A 90 3.14 15.18 -10.49
C ASP A 90 4.28 14.15 -10.70
N CYS A 91 5.02 13.84 -9.64
CA CYS A 91 6.14 12.89 -9.65
C CYS A 91 5.77 11.48 -9.18
N ASN A 92 4.51 11.27 -8.75
CA ASN A 92 4.07 9.99 -8.22
C ASN A 92 3.90 8.94 -9.32
N LEU A 93 4.26 7.70 -9.01
CA LEU A 93 3.82 6.54 -9.77
C LEU A 93 2.64 5.90 -9.03
N PHE A 94 1.42 6.30 -9.36
CA PHE A 94 0.20 5.83 -8.67
C PHE A 94 0.28 6.02 -7.13
N ASP A 95 0.29 4.94 -6.34
CA ASP A 95 0.41 4.97 -4.87
C ASP A 95 1.86 5.15 -4.37
N CYS A 96 2.86 4.99 -5.24
CA CYS A 96 4.25 5.28 -4.93
C CYS A 96 4.51 6.79 -5.05
N ARG A 97 4.83 7.42 -3.92
CA ARG A 97 4.99 8.87 -3.78
C ARG A 97 6.42 9.30 -4.07
N SER A 98 6.55 10.49 -4.67
CA SER A 98 7.82 11.20 -4.83
C SER A 98 7.62 12.70 -4.58
N ARG A 99 8.70 13.47 -4.66
CA ARG A 99 8.73 14.91 -4.36
C ARG A 99 9.12 15.70 -5.60
N CYS A 100 8.40 16.79 -5.82
CA CYS A 100 8.77 17.80 -6.79
C CYS A 100 9.79 18.75 -6.15
N ASN A 101 10.95 18.91 -6.77
CA ASN A 101 11.92 19.89 -6.33
C ASN A 101 11.40 21.30 -6.68
N THR A 102 11.08 22.11 -5.67
CA THR A 102 10.49 23.44 -5.86
C THR A 102 11.47 24.48 -6.41
N ASP A 103 12.77 24.24 -6.29
CA ASP A 103 13.80 25.15 -6.79
C ASP A 103 14.07 24.91 -8.27
N THR A 104 14.09 23.64 -8.70
CA THR A 104 14.38 23.26 -10.09
C THR A 104 13.12 22.99 -10.92
N HIS A 105 11.97 22.83 -10.28
CA HIS A 105 10.71 22.36 -10.87
C HIS A 105 10.85 21.01 -11.59
N ARG A 106 11.58 20.07 -10.98
CA ARG A 106 11.88 18.74 -11.54
C ARG A 106 11.56 17.60 -10.58
N CYS A 107 11.14 16.48 -11.13
CA CYS A 107 11.04 15.20 -10.42
C CYS A 107 12.42 14.55 -10.36
N ASP A 108 13.18 14.82 -9.30
CA ASP A 108 14.54 14.31 -9.09
C ASP A 108 14.66 13.44 -7.82
N SER A 109 13.54 13.19 -7.13
CA SER A 109 13.48 12.39 -5.91
C SER A 109 13.06 10.94 -6.19
N PRO A 110 13.72 9.93 -5.59
CA PRO A 110 13.26 8.55 -5.65
C PRO A 110 11.94 8.37 -4.88
N GLN A 111 11.39 7.16 -4.90
CA GLN A 111 10.21 6.81 -4.09
C GLN A 111 10.45 7.10 -2.61
N THR A 112 9.55 7.85 -1.98
CA THR A 112 9.68 8.28 -0.58
C THR A 112 8.90 7.44 0.42
N ASN A 113 7.83 6.75 -0.02
CA ASN A 113 7.06 5.84 0.83
C ASN A 113 7.39 4.36 0.55
N ASP A 114 7.19 3.49 1.53
CA ASP A 114 7.36 2.03 1.39
C ASP A 114 6.01 1.29 1.24
N ASN A 115 6.08 -0.03 1.06
CA ASN A 115 4.88 -0.87 0.92
C ASN A 115 4.00 -0.86 2.18
N LEU A 116 4.61 -0.76 3.37
CA LEU A 116 3.87 -0.74 4.63
C LEU A 116 3.03 0.54 4.72
N GLN A 117 3.62 1.69 4.39
CA GLN A 117 2.91 2.97 4.35
C GLN A 117 1.76 2.95 3.35
N ILE A 118 1.99 2.39 2.16
CA ILE A 118 0.94 2.24 1.13
C ILE A 118 -0.19 1.33 1.64
N VAL A 119 0.11 0.17 2.23
CA VAL A 119 -0.93 -0.72 2.78
C VAL A 119 -1.66 -0.08 3.96
N CYS A 120 -0.96 0.63 4.83
CA CYS A 120 -1.57 1.34 5.94
C CYS A 120 -2.58 2.38 5.45
N GLU A 121 -2.23 3.16 4.44
CA GLU A 121 -3.14 4.13 3.82
C GLU A 121 -4.29 3.44 3.08
N LYS A 122 -3.98 2.56 2.13
CA LYS A 122 -4.95 2.07 1.14
C LYS A 122 -5.82 0.92 1.66
N ILE A 123 -5.30 0.12 2.58
CA ILE A 123 -5.97 -1.09 3.05
C ILE A 123 -6.44 -0.95 4.49
N PHE A 124 -5.60 -0.50 5.41
CA PHE A 124 -5.96 -0.52 6.84
C PHE A 124 -6.75 0.70 7.29
N LEU A 125 -6.33 1.90 6.88
CA LEU A 125 -7.00 3.16 7.18
C LEU A 125 -8.19 3.39 6.24
N GLY A 126 -7.98 3.13 4.94
CA GLY A 126 -8.97 3.36 3.90
C GLY A 126 -8.82 4.74 3.27
N TRP A 127 -9.54 4.97 2.18
CA TRP A 127 -9.38 6.17 1.36
C TRP A 127 -10.68 6.95 1.22
N THR A 128 -10.54 8.21 0.80
CA THR A 128 -11.67 9.04 0.40
C THR A 128 -11.82 9.00 -1.12
N VAL A 129 -12.99 8.63 -1.62
CA VAL A 129 -13.36 8.74 -3.04
C VAL A 129 -14.09 10.06 -3.23
N SER A 130 -13.55 10.92 -4.10
CA SER A 130 -14.15 12.20 -4.52
C SER A 130 -14.48 13.18 -3.37
N GLY A 131 -13.70 13.15 -2.29
CA GLY A 131 -13.82 14.10 -1.17
C GLY A 131 -15.08 13.96 -0.30
N SER A 132 -15.96 12.98 -0.57
CA SER A 132 -17.22 12.81 0.17
C SER A 132 -17.51 11.36 0.56
N VAL A 133 -16.97 10.36 -0.16
CA VAL A 133 -17.21 8.94 0.15
C VAL A 133 -15.99 8.39 0.87
N ILE A 134 -16.11 8.14 2.17
CA ILE A 134 -15.05 7.48 2.95
C ILE A 134 -15.28 5.98 2.83
N MET A 135 -14.36 5.28 2.16
CA MET A 135 -14.33 3.82 2.20
C MET A 135 -13.49 3.43 3.41
N PRO A 136 -14.09 2.95 4.51
CA PRO A 136 -13.34 2.57 5.69
C PRO A 136 -12.37 1.44 5.34
N GLY A 137 -11.13 1.55 5.78
CA GLY A 137 -10.16 0.49 5.65
C GLY A 137 -10.52 -0.71 6.51
N LEU A 138 -9.82 -1.82 6.29
CA LEU A 138 -9.98 -3.09 6.97
C LEU A 138 -9.96 -2.95 8.50
N LEU A 139 -9.16 -2.01 9.02
CA LEU A 139 -8.95 -1.77 10.44
C LEU A 139 -9.66 -0.51 10.97
N MET A 140 -10.54 0.11 10.19
CA MET A 140 -11.33 1.27 10.59
C MET A 140 -12.80 0.90 10.73
N ALA A 141 -13.20 0.50 11.93
CA ALA A 141 -14.55 0.10 12.31
C ALA A 141 -14.94 0.70 13.67
N PRO A 142 -16.22 0.63 14.10
CA PRO A 142 -16.62 1.13 15.42
C PRO A 142 -15.85 0.50 16.59
N GLN A 143 -15.31 -0.71 16.40
CA GLN A 143 -14.52 -1.43 17.40
C GLN A 143 -13.04 -1.01 17.44
N THR A 144 -12.59 -0.18 16.50
CA THR A 144 -11.17 0.23 16.39
C THR A 144 -10.78 1.07 17.61
N PRO A 145 -9.80 0.64 18.41
CA PRO A 145 -9.29 1.43 19.52
C PRO A 145 -8.66 2.73 19.01
N SER A 146 -8.78 3.82 19.78
CA SER A 146 -8.17 5.12 19.44
C SER A 146 -6.66 5.02 19.23
N THR A 147 -5.98 4.21 20.04
CA THR A 147 -4.55 3.92 19.89
C THR A 147 -4.23 3.28 18.53
N LEU A 148 -5.02 2.29 18.11
CA LEU A 148 -4.83 1.65 16.81
C LEU A 148 -5.08 2.64 15.67
N ALA A 149 -6.16 3.43 15.74
CA ALA A 149 -6.43 4.46 14.73
C ALA A 149 -5.31 5.51 14.65
N SER A 150 -4.68 5.86 15.77
CA SER A 150 -3.51 6.76 15.79
C SER A 150 -2.30 6.13 15.11
N LEU A 151 -1.99 4.86 15.45
CA LEU A 151 -0.88 4.12 14.85
C LEU A 151 -1.07 3.93 13.34
N LEU A 152 -2.30 3.68 12.88
CA LEU A 152 -2.58 3.56 11.45
C LEU A 152 -2.37 4.87 10.69
N ARG A 153 -2.70 6.02 11.30
CA ARG A 153 -2.43 7.32 10.68
C ARG A 153 -0.93 7.63 10.62
N GLN A 154 -0.19 7.32 11.69
CA GLN A 154 1.27 7.44 11.70
C GLN A 154 1.92 6.52 10.68
N CYS A 155 1.43 5.29 10.57
CA CYS A 155 1.90 4.33 9.58
C CYS A 155 1.62 4.77 8.14
N ALA A 156 0.49 5.42 7.87
CA ALA A 156 0.16 5.94 6.54
C ALA A 156 0.90 7.24 6.18
N ASP A 157 1.56 7.88 7.15
CA ASP A 157 2.28 9.13 6.93
C ASP A 157 3.64 8.84 6.27
N SER A 158 3.86 9.47 5.11
CA SER A 158 5.12 9.37 4.36
C SER A 158 6.05 10.56 4.59
N ASP A 159 5.61 11.57 5.33
CA ASP A 159 6.41 12.78 5.64
C ASP A 159 7.03 12.74 7.03
N SER A 160 6.77 11.70 7.83
CA SER A 160 7.56 11.44 9.03
C SER A 160 8.92 10.88 8.63
N ASP A 161 9.90 11.76 8.48
CA ASP A 161 11.33 11.42 8.41
C ASP A 161 11.71 10.53 9.60
N GLY A 162 11.64 9.21 9.45
CA GLY A 162 12.44 8.21 10.18
C GLY A 162 12.63 8.32 11.70
N VAL A 163 11.81 9.06 12.45
CA VAL A 163 11.89 9.11 13.91
C VAL A 163 10.83 8.20 14.50
N PHE A 164 11.18 6.93 14.61
CA PHE A 164 10.65 6.08 15.68
C PHE A 164 11.69 6.02 16.80
N PRO A 165 11.28 6.13 18.08
CA PRO A 165 12.18 5.93 19.22
C PRO A 165 12.69 4.49 19.32
#